data_AF-A0A0K2WMR9-F1
#
_entry.id   AF-A0A0K2WMR9-F1
#
_cell.length_a   1.000
_cell.length_b   1.000
_cell.length_c   1.000
_cell.angle_alpha   90.00
_cell.angle_beta   90.00
_cell.angle_gamma   90.00
#
_symmetry.space_group_name_H-M   'P 1'
#
loop_
_entity.id
_entity.type
_entity.pdbx_description
1 polymer ?
#
loop_
_entity_poly.entity_id
_entity_poly.type
_entity_poly.pdbx_seq_one_letter_code
_entity_poly.pdbx_strand_id
1 'polypeptide(L)' 'GHTLIWHSQLPDWFCVDSDGKNVSADVLKKRMKAHIQTVVGRYKGKVKGWDVVNE' A
#
# COMPACT_ATOMS: atom_id res chain seq x y z
N GLY A 1 -4.55 13.00 3.43
CA GLY A 1 -4.18 12.12 2.32
C GLY A 1 -5.04 10.90 2.45
N HIS A 2 -5.77 10.55 1.39
CA HIS A 2 -6.73 9.46 1.39
C HIS A 2 -6.43 8.57 0.18
N THR A 3 -6.09 7.30 0.35
CA THR A 3 -5.77 6.50 1.55
C THR A 3 -4.49 5.70 1.26
N LEU A 4 -3.81 5.16 2.26
CA LEU A 4 -2.58 4.37 2.04
C LEU A 4 -2.85 2.88 1.81
N ILE A 5 -3.82 2.29 2.50
CA ILE A 5 -4.16 0.86 2.38
C ILE A 5 -5.69 0.74 2.32
N TRP A 6 -6.19 0.20 1.21
CA TRP A 6 -7.63 -0.02 0.98
C TRP A 6 -7.85 -1.07 -0.09
N HIS A 7 -8.87 -1.92 0.06
CA HIS A 7 -9.14 -3.04 -0.84
C HIS A 7 -9.81 -2.63 -2.17
N SER A 8 -10.60 -1.56 -2.19
CA SER A 8 -11.51 -1.25 -3.33
C SER A 8 -10.79 -0.74 -4.58
N GLN A 9 -9.64 -0.08 -4.42
CA GLN A 9 -8.86 0.50 -5.52
C GLN A 9 -7.39 0.04 -5.49
N LEU A 10 -7.18 -1.23 -5.13
CA LEU A 10 -5.88 -1.88 -5.12
C LEU A 10 -5.71 -2.73 -6.38
N PRO A 11 -4.64 -2.56 -7.16
CA PRO A 11 -4.41 -3.43 -8.31
C PRO A 11 -4.07 -4.85 -7.87
N ASP A 12 -4.64 -5.85 -8.55
CA ASP A 12 -4.54 -7.27 -8.17
C ASP A 12 -3.11 -7.75 -7.93
N TRP A 13 -2.16 -7.30 -8.77
CA TRP A 13 -0.74 -7.67 -8.67
C TRP A 13 -0.15 -7.42 -7.28
N PHE A 14 -0.73 -6.50 -6.50
CA PHE A 14 -0.24 -6.18 -5.17
C PHE A 14 -0.38 -7.36 -4.20
N CYS A 15 -1.40 -8.19 -4.37
CA CYS A 15 -1.69 -9.35 -3.53
C CYS A 15 -1.24 -10.67 -4.16
N VAL A 16 -1.00 -10.70 -5.48
CA VAL A 16 -0.66 -11.93 -6.20
C VAL A 16 0.73 -11.92 -6.86
N ASP A 17 1.21 -13.10 -7.23
CA ASP A 17 2.41 -13.31 -8.04
C ASP A 17 2.09 -13.37 -9.56
N SER A 18 3.09 -13.69 -10.38
CA SER A 18 2.93 -13.80 -11.84
C SER A 18 1.98 -14.92 -12.27
N ASP A 19 1.76 -15.91 -11.40
CA ASP A 19 0.91 -17.07 -11.66
C ASP A 19 -0.51 -16.85 -11.09
N GLY A 20 -0.79 -15.65 -10.56
CA GLY A 20 -2.08 -15.29 -9.98
C GLY A 20 -2.33 -15.86 -8.58
N LYS A 21 -1.30 -16.41 -7.91
CA LYS A 21 -1.42 -16.94 -6.55
C LYS A 21 -1.11 -15.85 -5.52
N ASN A 22 -1.75 -15.93 -4.36
CA ASN A 22 -1.46 -15.01 -3.26
C ASN A 22 0.02 -15.06 -2.87
N VAL A 23 0.64 -13.89 -2.76
CA VAL A 23 2.01 -13.78 -2.25
C VAL A 23 2.06 -14.11 -0.76
N SER A 24 3.26 -14.43 -0.26
CA SER A 24 3.46 -14.64 1.18
C SER A 24 3.20 -13.35 1.97
N ALA A 25 2.86 -13.51 3.25
CA ALA A 25 2.67 -12.38 4.16
C ALA A 25 3.88 -11.45 4.21
N ASP A 26 5.10 -11.97 4.09
CA ASP A 26 6.32 -11.16 4.12
C ASP A 26 6.52 -10.33 2.85
N VAL A 27 6.16 -10.88 1.68
CA VAL A 27 6.15 -10.12 0.42
C VAL A 27 5.12 -9.00 0.51
N LEU A 28 3.91 -9.29 1.00
CA LEU A 28 2.86 -8.29 1.15
C LEU A 28 3.27 -7.17 2.12
N LYS A 29 3.84 -7.51 3.28
CA LYS A 29 4.40 -6.53 4.24
C LYS A 29 5.49 -5.66 3.61
N LYS A 30 6.38 -6.26 2.80
CA LYS A 30 7.43 -5.52 2.09
C LYS A 30 6.83 -4.54 1.08
N ARG A 31 5.83 -4.96 0.30
CA ARG A 31 5.10 -4.11 -0.66
C ARG A 31 4.39 -2.96 0.04
N MET A 32 3.66 -3.22 1.13
CA MET A 32 3.01 -2.19 1.93
C MET A 32 4.00 -1.17 2.50
N LYS A 33 5.11 -1.65 3.09
CA LYS A 33 6.15 -0.78 3.63
C LYS A 33 6.74 0.13 2.56
N ALA A 34 7.07 -0.43 1.40
CA ALA A 34 7.59 0.34 0.27
C ALA A 34 6.59 1.40 -0.19
N HIS A 35 5.32 1.02 -0.39
CA HIS A 35 4.26 1.95 -0.80
C HIS A 35 4.10 3.12 0.19
N ILE A 36 3.94 2.82 1.48
CA ILE A 36 3.77 3.83 2.54
C ILE A 36 4.99 4.77 2.58
N GLN A 37 6.21 4.22 2.59
CA GLN A 37 7.43 5.02 2.65
C GLN A 37 7.59 5.92 1.43
N THR A 38 7.29 5.42 0.23
CA THR A 38 7.37 6.20 -1.01
C THR A 38 6.33 7.33 -1.01
N VAL A 39 5.06 7.05 -0.72
CA VAL A 39 3.98 8.04 -0.80
C VAL A 39 4.09 9.07 0.31
N VAL A 40 4.21 8.64 1.57
CA VAL A 40 4.32 9.55 2.72
C VAL A 40 5.63 10.32 2.67
N GLY A 41 6.73 9.68 2.24
CA GLY A 41 8.02 10.34 2.06
C GLY A 41 7.97 11.46 1.02
N ARG A 42 7.36 11.21 -0.15
CA ARG A 42 7.18 12.21 -1.22
C ARG A 42 6.41 13.44 -0.76
N TYR A 43 5.41 13.26 0.10
CA TYR A 43 4.52 14.34 0.56
C TYR A 43 4.78 14.76 2.02
N LYS A 44 5.94 14.42 2.57
CA LYS A 44 6.33 14.78 3.94
C LYS A 44 6.23 16.30 4.14
N GLY A 45 5.54 16.71 5.20
CA GLY A 45 5.31 18.12 5.54
C GLY A 45 4.29 18.85 4.67
N LYS A 46 3.79 18.24 3.60
CA LYS A 46 2.77 18.83 2.70
C LYS A 46 1.35 18.38 3.04
N VAL A 47 1.21 17.15 3.51
CA VAL A 47 -0.09 16.58 3.92
C VAL A 47 -0.14 16.53 5.44
N LYS A 48 -1.15 17.18 6.05
CA LYS A 48 -1.27 17.34 7.51
C LYS A 48 -1.80 16.10 8.24
N GLY A 49 -2.50 15.21 7.56
CA GLY A 49 -3.06 13.98 8.13
C GLY A 49 -3.34 12.94 7.04
N TRP A 50 -3.35 11.67 7.40
CA TRP A 50 -3.52 10.54 6.48
C TRP A 50 -4.54 9.54 7.02
N ASP A 51 -5.39 9.06 6.13
CA ASP A 51 -6.14 7.82 6.36
C ASP A 51 -5.17 6.68 6.06
N VAL A 52 -4.63 6.08 7.13
CA VAL A 52 -3.56 5.07 7.02
C VAL A 52 -4.12 3.74 6.52
N VAL A 53 -5.28 3.35 7.04
CA VAL A 53 -6.04 2.20 6.59
C VAL A 53 -7.46 2.69 6.39
N ASN A 54 -8.04 2.33 5.25
CA ASN A 54 -9.45 2.52 4.98
C ASN A 54 -10.04 1.15 4.68
N GLU A 55 -11.02 0.76 5.49
CA GLU A 55 -11.81 -0.47 5.34
C GLU A 55 -10.98 -1.68 4.89
#